data_AF-A0A9D8PGN0-F1
#
_entry.id   AF-A0A9D8PGN0-F1
#
_cell.length_a   1.000
_cell.length_b   1.000
_cell.length_c   1.000
_cell.angle_alpha   90.00
_cell.angle_beta   90.00
_cell.angle_gamma   90.00
#
_symmetry.space_group_name_H-M   'P 1'
#
loop_
_entity.id
_entity.type
_entity.pdbx_description
1 polymer ?
#
loop_
_entity_poly.entity_id
_entity_poly.type
_entity_poly.pdbx_seq_one_letter_code
_entity_poly.pdbx_strand_id
1 'polypeptide(L)'
;MAHVNVDVVTSGGIPWGVKRELANIVRDCYRRFGTKIPYKVEVFIVDREASVKNLLKEEKFRRGLGDSTDDWLICTHDAWRGYPRIIVCYERLAALTRLARIGAVRHETAHSALHCSLEFSIFRVPDECRHAAMIKSIDMAVLEQVLYYVSAAVKDCEATKLLVDSGFIDCQFAFGLETLSISEQDKLNWKSATGNRKARFIYESALLRPTLFAHPLLSLPRSNRIPLEMQVYLGRRIEEIVEHLGDTERNKLLQVANIIAGGLKEDTHRNIDFALAQSMNLA
;
A
#
# COMPACT_ATOMS: atom_id res chain seq x y z
N MET A 1 21.29 -16.52 -13.05
CA MET A 1 20.47 -15.45 -12.44
C MET A 1 19.02 -15.73 -12.79
N ALA A 2 18.10 -15.68 -11.82
CA ALA A 2 16.67 -15.78 -12.13
C ALA A 2 16.27 -14.58 -13.02
N HIS A 3 15.49 -14.83 -14.07
CA HIS A 3 15.05 -13.80 -15.01
C HIS A 3 13.52 -13.76 -15.02
N VAL A 4 12.95 -12.57 -14.79
CA VAL A 4 11.50 -12.36 -14.86
C VAL A 4 11.12 -11.98 -16.28
N ASN A 5 10.15 -12.70 -16.86
CA ASN A 5 9.54 -12.26 -18.11
C ASN A 5 8.62 -11.06 -17.86
N VAL A 6 9.03 -9.87 -18.30
CA VAL A 6 8.24 -8.64 -18.19
C VAL A 6 7.52 -8.39 -19.52
N ASP A 7 6.23 -8.69 -19.56
CA ASP A 7 5.36 -8.38 -20.69
C ASP A 7 4.63 -7.06 -20.44
N VAL A 8 4.53 -6.22 -21.47
CA VAL A 8 3.93 -4.88 -21.33
C VAL A 8 2.87 -4.66 -22.39
N VAL A 9 1.64 -4.48 -21.89
CA VAL A 9 0.43 -4.23 -22.67
C VAL A 9 0.04 -2.77 -22.49
N THR A 10 -0.31 -2.10 -23.60
CA THR A 10 -0.73 -0.69 -23.59
C THR A 10 -2.16 -0.59 -24.12
N SER A 11 -2.99 0.25 -23.51
CA SER A 11 -4.34 0.55 -23.98
C SER A 11 -4.58 2.05 -24.02
N GLY A 12 -5.16 2.53 -25.12
CA GLY A 12 -5.46 3.94 -25.34
C GLY A 12 -4.25 4.79 -25.78
N GLY A 13 -4.34 6.11 -25.57
CA GLY A 13 -3.38 7.11 -26.04
C GLY A 13 -2.08 7.20 -25.22
N ILE A 14 -1.27 6.15 -25.20
CA ILE A 14 0.00 6.12 -24.47
C ILE A 14 1.13 6.79 -25.27
N PRO A 15 1.83 7.81 -24.74
CA PRO A 15 2.94 8.46 -25.45
C PRO A 15 4.07 7.52 -25.83
N TRP A 16 4.75 7.86 -26.92
CA TRP A 16 5.90 7.10 -27.41
C TRP A 16 7.02 7.08 -26.36
N GLY A 17 7.53 5.89 -26.05
CA GLY A 17 8.61 5.71 -25.08
C GLY A 17 8.16 5.28 -23.67
N VAL A 18 6.94 5.61 -23.25
CA VAL A 18 6.42 5.27 -21.90
C VAL A 18 6.46 3.75 -21.65
N LYS A 19 6.04 2.95 -22.65
CA LYS A 19 6.12 1.49 -22.59
C LYS A 19 7.54 1.00 -22.23
N ARG A 20 8.56 1.59 -22.84
CA ARG A 20 9.96 1.21 -22.64
C ARG A 20 10.48 1.70 -21.28
N GLU A 21 10.12 2.92 -20.90
CA GLU A 21 10.47 3.50 -19.61
C GLU A 21 9.96 2.62 -18.46
N LEU A 22 8.66 2.32 -18.42
CA LEU A 22 8.06 1.53 -17.34
C LEU A 22 8.61 0.10 -17.32
N ALA A 23 8.77 -0.53 -18.49
CA ALA A 23 9.40 -1.85 -18.58
C ALA A 23 10.83 -1.85 -17.99
N ASN A 24 11.60 -0.79 -18.21
CA ASN A 24 12.95 -0.68 -17.69
C ASN A 24 12.99 -0.49 -16.18
N ILE A 25 12.05 0.28 -15.61
CA ILE A 25 11.91 0.44 -14.16
C ILE A 25 11.61 -0.92 -13.51
N VAL A 26 10.62 -1.64 -14.04
CA VAL A 26 10.22 -2.96 -13.53
C VAL A 26 11.37 -3.97 -13.62
N ARG A 27 12.10 -4.01 -14.74
CA ARG A 27 13.27 -4.88 -14.89
C ARG A 27 14.42 -4.51 -13.95
N ASP A 28 14.65 -3.23 -13.67
CA ASP A 28 15.68 -2.79 -12.72
C ASP A 28 15.33 -3.25 -11.28
N CYS A 29 14.06 -3.21 -10.89
CA CYS A 29 13.59 -3.78 -9.62
C CYS A 29 13.91 -5.27 -9.49
N TYR A 30 13.46 -6.08 -10.45
CA TYR A 30 13.66 -7.53 -10.37
C TYR A 30 15.13 -7.97 -10.42
N ARG A 31 16.00 -7.15 -11.02
CA ARG A 31 17.46 -7.37 -10.96
C ARG A 31 18.03 -7.22 -9.55
N ARG A 32 17.37 -6.48 -8.65
CA ARG A 32 17.84 -6.19 -7.28
C ARG A 32 17.09 -6.93 -6.19
N PHE A 33 15.88 -7.43 -6.45
CA PHE A 33 15.05 -8.16 -5.47
C PHE A 33 15.57 -9.56 -5.10
N GLY A 34 16.64 -10.05 -5.73
CA GLY A 34 17.26 -11.33 -5.39
C GLY A 34 16.59 -12.53 -6.05
N THR A 35 16.45 -13.64 -5.32
CA THR A 35 16.11 -14.96 -5.90
C THR A 35 14.64 -15.36 -5.79
N LYS A 36 13.87 -14.75 -4.88
CA LYS A 36 12.43 -15.00 -4.72
C LYS A 36 11.62 -14.03 -5.61
N ILE A 37 11.70 -14.24 -6.92
CA ILE A 37 11.02 -13.41 -7.91
C ILE A 37 10.08 -14.27 -8.77
N PRO A 38 8.94 -13.74 -9.23
CA PRO A 38 8.02 -14.45 -10.09
C PRO A 38 8.67 -14.76 -11.45
N TYR A 39 8.24 -15.83 -12.10
CA TYR A 39 8.73 -16.16 -13.45
C TYR A 39 8.23 -15.18 -14.53
N LYS A 40 7.07 -14.54 -14.30
CA LYS A 40 6.41 -13.61 -15.23
C LYS A 40 5.72 -12.50 -14.46
N VAL A 41 5.74 -11.29 -15.02
CA VAL A 41 4.88 -10.17 -14.63
C VAL A 41 4.28 -9.53 -15.88
N GLU A 42 2.99 -9.20 -15.84
CA GLU A 42 2.35 -8.37 -16.88
C GLU A 42 2.20 -6.93 -16.38
N VAL A 43 2.57 -5.95 -17.21
CA VAL A 43 2.41 -4.53 -16.93
C VAL A 43 1.41 -3.95 -17.92
N PHE A 44 0.23 -3.60 -17.44
CA PHE A 44 -0.83 -2.95 -18.21
C PHE A 44 -0.72 -1.44 -18.02
N ILE A 45 -0.48 -0.71 -19.09
CA ILE A 45 -0.43 0.76 -19.08
C ILE A 45 -1.68 1.25 -19.80
N VAL A 46 -2.57 1.88 -19.04
CA VAL A 46 -3.87 2.34 -19.54
C VAL A 46 -3.90 3.86 -19.45
N ASP A 47 -4.36 4.51 -20.51
CA ASP A 47 -4.25 5.96 -20.67
C ASP A 47 -5.03 6.78 -19.63
N ARG A 48 -6.28 6.39 -19.34
CA ARG A 48 -7.23 7.14 -18.50
C ARG A 48 -7.71 6.33 -17.31
N GLU A 49 -8.07 7.04 -16.24
CA GLU A 49 -8.63 6.41 -15.05
C GLU A 49 -9.95 5.67 -15.34
N ALA A 50 -10.84 6.27 -16.16
CA ALA A 50 -12.09 5.62 -16.55
C ALA A 50 -11.86 4.27 -17.25
N SER A 51 -10.84 4.19 -18.12
CA SER A 51 -10.43 2.96 -18.79
C SER A 51 -9.89 1.92 -17.80
N VAL A 52 -9.11 2.34 -16.79
CA VAL A 52 -8.63 1.44 -15.72
C VAL A 52 -9.79 0.89 -14.90
N LYS A 53 -10.74 1.75 -14.49
CA LYS A 53 -11.93 1.33 -13.73
C LYS A 53 -12.77 0.33 -14.50
N ASN A 54 -13.00 0.57 -15.80
CA ASN A 54 -13.72 -0.36 -16.66
C ASN A 54 -12.99 -1.70 -16.82
N LEU A 55 -11.67 -1.67 -17.03
CA LEU A 55 -10.83 -2.88 -17.11
C LEU A 55 -10.94 -3.71 -15.82
N LEU A 56 -10.77 -3.08 -14.65
CA LEU A 56 -10.85 -3.77 -13.36
C LEU A 56 -12.23 -4.33 -13.10
N LYS A 57 -13.29 -3.55 -13.38
CA LYS A 57 -14.67 -3.99 -13.22
C LYS A 57 -14.99 -5.21 -14.09
N GLU A 58 -14.57 -5.20 -15.34
CA GLU A 58 -14.77 -6.32 -16.25
C GLU A 58 -13.98 -7.57 -15.82
N GLU A 59 -12.73 -7.41 -15.38
CA GLU A 59 -11.90 -8.51 -14.88
C GLU A 59 -12.48 -9.12 -13.59
N LYS A 60 -12.97 -8.29 -12.66
CA LYS A 60 -13.66 -8.74 -11.44
C LYS A 60 -14.95 -9.51 -11.80
N PHE A 61 -15.78 -8.94 -12.68
CA PHE A 61 -17.04 -9.56 -13.14
C PHE A 61 -16.81 -10.93 -13.78
N ARG A 62 -15.87 -11.05 -14.73
CA ARG A 62 -15.55 -12.32 -15.40
C ARG A 62 -15.06 -13.41 -14.44
N ARG A 63 -14.63 -13.04 -13.23
CA ARG A 63 -14.09 -13.94 -12.21
C ARG A 63 -15.02 -14.14 -11.01
N GLY A 64 -16.22 -13.56 -11.04
CA GLY A 64 -17.17 -13.62 -9.93
C GLY A 64 -16.69 -12.90 -8.68
N LEU A 65 -15.80 -11.92 -8.81
CA LEU A 65 -15.32 -11.09 -7.71
C LEU A 65 -16.30 -9.92 -7.48
N GLY A 66 -16.52 -9.57 -6.22
CA GLY A 66 -17.35 -8.43 -5.84
C GLY A 66 -16.78 -7.09 -6.30
N ASP A 67 -17.64 -6.09 -6.44
CA ASP A 67 -17.22 -4.72 -6.73
C ASP A 67 -16.66 -4.10 -5.44
N SER A 68 -15.35 -3.90 -5.37
CA SER A 68 -14.69 -3.16 -4.29
C SER A 68 -14.21 -1.81 -4.82
N THR A 69 -14.43 -0.76 -4.03
CA THR A 69 -13.89 0.58 -4.27
C THR A 69 -12.39 0.59 -3.97
N ASP A 70 -11.59 0.28 -4.99
CA ASP A 70 -10.15 0.55 -4.96
C ASP A 70 -9.94 2.00 -5.43
N ASP A 71 -10.14 2.96 -4.51
CA ASP A 71 -10.19 4.39 -4.85
C ASP A 71 -8.81 5.01 -5.17
N TRP A 72 -7.72 4.23 -5.07
CA TRP A 72 -6.36 4.74 -5.27
C TRP A 72 -5.68 4.14 -6.52
N LEU A 73 -5.97 4.72 -7.70
CA LEU A 73 -5.56 4.14 -9.00
C LEU A 73 -4.44 4.93 -9.69
N ILE A 74 -3.31 5.20 -9.03
CA ILE A 74 -2.09 5.58 -9.76
C ILE A 74 -1.52 4.31 -10.42
N CYS A 75 -1.23 3.32 -9.58
CA CYS A 75 -0.87 1.98 -9.97
C CYS A 75 -1.57 1.01 -9.01
N THR A 76 -1.87 -0.19 -9.46
CA THR A 76 -2.41 -1.28 -8.64
C THR A 76 -1.82 -2.61 -9.10
N HIS A 77 -1.99 -3.66 -8.32
CA HIS A 77 -1.54 -5.00 -8.66
C HIS A 77 -2.61 -6.04 -8.36
N ASP A 78 -2.55 -7.14 -9.10
CA ASP A 78 -3.34 -8.33 -8.81
C ASP A 78 -2.59 -9.60 -9.22
N ALA A 79 -3.15 -10.75 -8.86
CA ALA A 79 -2.67 -12.06 -9.31
C ALA A 79 -3.83 -12.95 -9.77
N TRP A 80 -4.93 -12.35 -10.23
CA TRP A 80 -6.17 -13.07 -10.52
C TRP A 80 -6.03 -14.06 -11.68
N ARG A 81 -5.00 -13.88 -12.52
CA ARG A 81 -4.67 -14.74 -13.67
C ARG A 81 -3.66 -15.84 -13.35
N GLY A 82 -3.27 -15.99 -12.08
CA GLY A 82 -2.26 -16.96 -11.64
C GLY A 82 -0.81 -16.48 -11.81
N TYR A 83 -0.61 -15.23 -12.22
CA TYR A 83 0.69 -14.57 -12.26
C TYR A 83 0.51 -13.07 -11.90
N PRO A 84 1.56 -12.41 -11.39
CA PRO A 84 1.52 -10.99 -11.05
C PRO A 84 1.18 -10.09 -12.24
N ARG A 85 0.26 -9.16 -12.02
CA ARG A 85 -0.08 -8.09 -12.95
C ARG A 85 0.01 -6.75 -12.24
N ILE A 86 0.68 -5.79 -12.86
CA ILE A 86 0.73 -4.39 -12.45
C ILE A 86 -0.12 -3.60 -13.45
N ILE A 87 -1.07 -2.83 -12.98
CA ILE A 87 -1.93 -1.97 -13.79
C ILE A 87 -1.62 -0.53 -13.44
N VAL A 88 -1.25 0.25 -14.46
CA VAL A 88 -0.80 1.64 -14.35
C VAL A 88 -1.82 2.53 -15.04
N CYS A 89 -2.36 3.51 -14.30
CA CYS A 89 -3.13 4.60 -14.88
C CYS A 89 -2.16 5.71 -15.31
N TYR A 90 -1.92 5.83 -16.62
CA TYR A 90 -0.94 6.79 -17.13
C TYR A 90 -1.33 8.24 -16.84
N GLU A 91 -2.61 8.61 -16.96
CA GLU A 91 -3.12 9.94 -16.59
C GLU A 91 -2.74 10.34 -15.16
N ARG A 92 -2.96 9.44 -14.19
CA ARG A 92 -2.63 9.68 -12.78
C ARG A 92 -1.13 9.63 -12.54
N LEU A 93 -0.44 8.68 -13.15
CA LEU A 93 1.01 8.57 -13.04
C LEU A 93 1.70 9.84 -13.61
N ALA A 94 1.26 10.34 -14.77
CA ALA A 94 1.86 11.50 -15.43
C ALA A 94 1.74 12.80 -14.64
N ALA A 95 0.76 12.90 -13.73
CA ALA A 95 0.58 14.05 -12.84
C ALA A 95 1.67 14.15 -11.75
N LEU A 96 2.37 13.05 -11.46
CA LEU A 96 3.48 13.03 -10.50
C LEU A 96 4.77 13.56 -11.11
N THR A 97 5.68 14.06 -10.25
CA THR A 97 7.05 14.35 -10.68
C THR A 97 7.74 13.08 -11.16
N ARG A 98 8.77 13.23 -12.01
CA ARG A 98 9.51 12.08 -12.55
C ARG A 98 10.00 11.13 -11.47
N LEU A 99 10.47 11.65 -10.34
CA LEU A 99 11.03 10.83 -9.26
C LEU A 99 9.92 10.07 -8.51
N ALA A 100 8.78 10.71 -8.24
CA ALA A 100 7.61 10.07 -7.65
C ALA A 100 6.97 9.03 -8.58
N ARG A 101 6.93 9.26 -9.90
CA ARG A 101 6.50 8.24 -10.88
C ARG A 101 7.31 6.96 -10.81
N ILE A 102 8.64 7.11 -10.76
CA ILE A 102 9.53 5.95 -10.59
C ILE A 102 9.20 5.26 -9.26
N GLY A 103 8.99 6.04 -8.19
CA GLY A 103 8.61 5.52 -6.89
C GLY A 103 7.33 4.68 -6.93
N ALA A 104 6.26 5.20 -7.51
CA ALA A 104 4.97 4.53 -7.67
C ALA A 104 5.09 3.18 -8.40
N VAL A 105 5.80 3.17 -9.53
CA VAL A 105 5.98 1.95 -10.35
C VAL A 105 6.83 0.92 -9.60
N ARG A 106 7.90 1.36 -8.92
CA ARG A 106 8.73 0.47 -8.11
C ARG A 106 7.95 -0.10 -6.92
N HIS A 107 7.08 0.69 -6.30
CA HIS A 107 6.25 0.25 -5.18
C HIS A 107 5.32 -0.90 -5.58
N GLU A 108 4.58 -0.75 -6.68
CA GLU A 108 3.77 -1.86 -7.20
C GLU A 108 4.62 -3.03 -7.71
N THR A 109 5.85 -2.77 -8.17
CA THR A 109 6.76 -3.86 -8.53
C THR A 109 7.17 -4.66 -7.30
N ALA A 110 7.41 -4.02 -6.16
CA ALA A 110 7.69 -4.70 -4.89
C ALA A 110 6.49 -5.54 -4.43
N HIS A 111 5.26 -4.98 -4.50
CA HIS A 111 4.04 -5.76 -4.28
C HIS A 111 3.95 -6.97 -5.20
N SER A 112 4.28 -6.81 -6.48
CA SER A 112 4.25 -7.94 -7.43
C SER A 112 5.28 -9.03 -7.13
N ALA A 113 6.36 -8.70 -6.43
CA ALA A 113 7.37 -9.66 -6.01
C ALA A 113 7.00 -10.37 -4.69
N LEU A 114 6.40 -9.64 -3.75
CA LEU A 114 6.10 -10.14 -2.39
C LEU A 114 4.70 -10.74 -2.25
N HIS A 115 3.70 -10.16 -2.92
CA HIS A 115 2.28 -10.33 -2.57
C HIS A 115 1.38 -10.75 -3.73
N CYS A 116 1.92 -10.98 -4.94
CA CYS A 116 1.12 -11.38 -6.09
C CYS A 116 0.98 -12.91 -6.24
N SER A 117 0.51 -13.56 -5.18
CA SER A 117 -0.10 -14.90 -5.23
C SER A 117 -1.49 -14.84 -4.58
N LEU A 118 -2.37 -15.79 -4.92
CA LEU A 118 -3.76 -15.78 -4.44
C LEU A 118 -3.88 -15.84 -2.92
N GLU A 119 -2.93 -16.49 -2.23
CA GLU A 119 -2.90 -16.60 -0.77
C GLU A 119 -2.80 -15.25 -0.06
N PHE A 120 -2.18 -14.24 -0.70
CA PHE A 120 -2.13 -12.89 -0.16
C PHE A 120 -3.39 -12.07 -0.45
N SER A 121 -4.41 -12.65 -1.10
CA SER A 121 -5.73 -12.04 -1.25
C SER A 121 -6.76 -12.64 -0.29
N ILE A 122 -6.37 -13.63 0.52
CA ILE A 122 -7.26 -14.40 1.38
C ILE A 122 -6.72 -14.37 2.80
N PHE A 123 -7.26 -13.49 3.63
CA PHE A 123 -6.96 -13.43 5.05
C PHE A 123 -8.18 -13.85 5.86
N ARG A 124 -7.92 -14.52 6.99
CA ARG A 124 -8.94 -14.85 7.97
C ARG A 124 -8.65 -14.07 9.22
N VAL A 125 -9.69 -13.57 9.87
CA VAL A 125 -9.55 -13.01 11.22
C VAL A 125 -8.99 -14.10 12.15
N PRO A 126 -7.96 -13.85 12.98
CA PRO A 126 -7.50 -14.79 14.00
C PRO A 126 -8.55 -15.01 15.09
N ASP A 127 -8.58 -16.20 15.71
CA ASP A 127 -9.54 -16.51 16.78
C ASP A 127 -9.42 -15.54 17.96
N GLU A 128 -8.20 -15.18 18.36
CA GLU A 128 -7.96 -14.23 19.45
C GLU A 128 -8.59 -12.85 19.14
N CYS A 129 -8.49 -12.39 17.89
CA CYS A 129 -9.11 -11.15 17.45
C CYS A 129 -10.65 -11.25 17.43
N ARG A 130 -11.21 -12.39 17.02
CA ARG A 130 -12.66 -12.65 17.11
C ARG A 130 -13.16 -12.54 18.55
N HIS A 131 -12.48 -13.19 19.49
CA HIS A 131 -12.85 -13.15 20.91
C HIS A 131 -12.74 -11.73 21.48
N ALA A 132 -11.65 -11.01 21.18
CA ALA A 132 -11.48 -9.62 21.61
C ALA A 132 -12.55 -8.69 21.02
N ALA A 133 -12.93 -8.89 19.76
CA ALA A 133 -14.01 -8.15 19.11
C ALA A 133 -15.36 -8.39 19.78
N MET A 134 -15.68 -9.65 20.12
CA MET A 134 -16.89 -10.01 20.85
C MET A 134 -16.97 -9.27 22.20
N ILE A 135 -15.87 -9.25 22.97
CA ILE A 135 -15.79 -8.54 24.27
C ILE A 135 -15.99 -7.02 24.07
N LYS A 136 -15.48 -6.46 22.98
CA LYS A 136 -15.58 -5.02 22.66
C LYS A 136 -16.87 -4.64 21.92
N SER A 137 -17.80 -5.58 21.70
CA SER A 137 -19.03 -5.38 20.92
C SER A 137 -18.79 -4.91 19.48
N ILE A 138 -17.70 -5.37 18.87
CA ILE A 138 -17.34 -5.13 17.47
C ILE A 138 -17.92 -6.29 16.65
N ASP A 139 -18.69 -5.97 15.62
CA ASP A 139 -19.24 -6.98 14.74
C ASP A 139 -18.19 -7.48 13.74
N MET A 140 -18.44 -8.66 13.17
CA MET A 140 -17.51 -9.29 12.23
C MET A 140 -17.29 -8.45 10.97
N ALA A 141 -18.31 -7.72 10.49
CA ALA A 141 -18.18 -6.89 9.30
C ALA A 141 -17.17 -5.74 9.51
N VAL A 142 -17.22 -5.08 10.67
CA VAL A 142 -16.23 -4.05 11.06
C VAL A 142 -14.84 -4.67 11.18
N LEU A 143 -14.74 -5.86 11.78
CA LEU A 143 -13.45 -6.53 11.95
C LEU A 143 -12.82 -6.98 10.63
N GLU A 144 -13.63 -7.47 9.68
CA GLU A 144 -13.20 -7.81 8.32
C GLU A 144 -12.75 -6.56 7.55
N GLN A 145 -13.47 -5.44 7.70
CA GLN A 145 -13.06 -4.16 7.12
C GLN A 145 -11.73 -3.67 7.70
N VAL A 146 -11.52 -3.82 9.01
CA VAL A 146 -10.24 -3.48 9.65
C VAL A 146 -9.14 -4.42 9.19
N LEU A 147 -9.40 -5.73 9.08
CA LEU A 147 -8.44 -6.70 8.55
C LEU A 147 -8.01 -6.31 7.13
N TYR A 148 -8.94 -5.85 6.28
CA TYR A 148 -8.60 -5.33 4.96
C TYR A 148 -7.62 -4.15 5.04
N TYR A 149 -7.91 -3.12 5.82
CA TYR A 149 -7.02 -1.96 5.96
C TYR A 149 -5.66 -2.32 6.57
N VAL A 150 -5.64 -3.15 7.60
CA VAL A 150 -4.41 -3.63 8.24
C VAL A 150 -3.57 -4.45 7.26
N SER A 151 -4.20 -5.34 6.48
CA SER A 151 -3.48 -6.14 5.49
C SER A 151 -2.81 -5.27 4.42
N ALA A 152 -3.50 -4.23 3.94
CA ALA A 152 -2.93 -3.27 3.00
C ALA A 152 -1.76 -2.50 3.64
N ALA A 153 -1.91 -2.07 4.90
CA ALA A 153 -0.88 -1.31 5.61
C ALA A 153 0.40 -2.13 5.87
N VAL A 154 0.27 -3.40 6.25
CA VAL A 154 1.39 -4.32 6.44
C VAL A 154 2.14 -4.53 5.12
N LYS A 155 1.41 -4.82 4.04
CA LYS A 155 2.02 -5.02 2.72
C LYS A 155 2.73 -3.77 2.20
N ASP A 156 2.15 -2.59 2.39
CA ASP A 156 2.82 -1.33 1.98
C ASP A 156 4.12 -1.11 2.78
N CYS A 157 4.14 -1.49 4.07
CA CYS A 157 5.37 -1.47 4.87
C CYS A 157 6.42 -2.45 4.33
N GLU A 158 6.03 -3.69 4.04
CA GLU A 158 6.91 -4.74 3.51
C GLU A 158 7.45 -4.38 2.12
N ALA A 159 6.61 -3.84 1.23
CA ALA A 159 6.99 -3.34 -0.07
C ALA A 159 8.00 -2.18 0.04
N THR A 160 7.74 -1.19 0.89
CA THR A 160 8.69 -0.08 1.12
C THR A 160 10.00 -0.58 1.71
N LYS A 161 9.96 -1.53 2.66
CA LYS A 161 11.16 -2.15 3.24
C LYS A 161 12.01 -2.85 2.18
N LEU A 162 11.41 -3.69 1.32
CA LEU A 162 12.11 -4.34 0.21
C LEU A 162 12.78 -3.32 -0.72
N LEU A 163 12.11 -2.21 -1.02
CA LEU A 163 12.64 -1.16 -1.88
C LEU A 163 13.82 -0.43 -1.23
N VAL A 164 13.71 -0.12 0.06
CA VAL A 164 14.79 0.45 0.86
C VAL A 164 16.01 -0.47 0.89
N ASP A 165 15.80 -1.76 1.17
CA ASP A 165 16.85 -2.79 1.21
C ASP A 165 17.50 -2.98 -0.18
N SER A 166 16.75 -2.72 -1.25
CA SER A 166 17.23 -2.74 -2.65
C SER A 166 17.89 -1.41 -3.10
N GLY A 167 17.99 -0.42 -2.22
CA GLY A 167 18.60 0.88 -2.47
C GLY A 167 17.73 1.87 -3.25
N PHE A 168 16.42 1.64 -3.33
CA PHE A 168 15.46 2.53 -4.00
C PHE A 168 14.83 3.51 -3.01
N ILE A 169 15.62 4.46 -2.50
CA ILE A 169 15.21 5.32 -1.38
C ILE A 169 14.57 6.63 -1.86
N ASP A 170 15.29 7.44 -2.64
CA ASP A 170 14.87 8.80 -3.01
C ASP A 170 13.51 8.84 -3.72
N CYS A 171 13.25 7.85 -4.58
CA CYS A 171 11.98 7.74 -5.29
C CYS A 171 10.81 7.40 -4.37
N GLN A 172 11.04 6.69 -3.27
CA GLN A 172 9.98 6.36 -2.31
C GLN A 172 9.67 7.55 -1.40
N PHE A 173 10.67 8.35 -1.02
CA PHE A 173 10.41 9.64 -0.39
C PHE A 173 9.60 10.58 -1.29
N ALA A 174 10.02 10.75 -2.55
CA ALA A 174 9.31 11.60 -3.51
C ALA A 174 7.86 11.12 -3.73
N PHE A 175 7.68 9.80 -3.88
CA PHE A 175 6.35 9.20 -3.99
C PHE A 175 5.49 9.50 -2.75
N GLY A 176 5.99 9.19 -1.56
CA GLY A 176 5.30 9.46 -0.30
C GLY A 176 4.92 10.95 -0.14
N LEU A 177 5.83 11.87 -0.42
CA LEU A 177 5.57 13.31 -0.28
C LEU A 177 4.52 13.85 -1.25
N GLU A 178 4.33 13.21 -2.41
CA GLU A 178 3.30 13.61 -3.38
C GLU A 178 1.95 12.90 -3.17
N THR A 179 1.95 11.70 -2.61
CA THR A 179 0.72 10.90 -2.47
C THR A 179 0.11 10.90 -1.08
N LEU A 180 0.92 11.06 -0.05
CA LEU A 180 0.44 11.10 1.33
C LEU A 180 -0.17 12.48 1.55
N SER A 181 -1.49 12.54 1.63
CA SER A 181 -2.24 13.77 1.94
C SER A 181 -3.57 13.41 2.56
N ILE A 182 -4.10 14.30 3.40
CA ILE A 182 -5.44 14.19 3.95
C ILE A 182 -6.38 15.11 3.17
N SER A 183 -7.52 14.59 2.72
CA SER A 183 -8.53 15.39 2.03
C SER A 183 -9.51 16.02 3.03
N GLU A 184 -10.25 17.05 2.59
CA GLU A 184 -11.36 17.59 3.40
C GLU A 184 -12.46 16.54 3.63
N GLN A 185 -12.66 15.62 2.68
CA GLN A 185 -13.59 14.52 2.86
C GLN A 185 -13.15 13.58 3.98
N ASP A 186 -11.85 13.31 4.12
CA ASP A 186 -11.32 12.49 5.22
C ASP A 186 -11.56 13.16 6.57
N LYS A 187 -11.31 14.47 6.67
CA LYS A 187 -11.62 15.26 7.89
C LYS A 187 -13.11 15.20 8.25
N LEU A 188 -13.99 15.29 7.25
CA LEU A 188 -15.43 15.14 7.44
C LEU A 188 -15.80 13.72 7.89
N ASN A 189 -15.20 12.69 7.29
CA ASN A 189 -15.38 11.29 7.66
C ASN A 189 -14.98 11.06 9.12
N TRP A 190 -13.84 11.61 9.55
CA TRP A 190 -13.42 11.57 10.96
C TRP A 190 -14.43 12.24 11.87
N LYS A 191 -14.86 13.46 11.54
CA LYS A 191 -15.85 14.21 12.34
C LYS A 191 -17.13 13.39 12.54
N SER A 192 -17.64 12.75 11.48
CA SER A 192 -18.79 11.85 11.55
C SER A 192 -18.51 10.57 12.34
N ALA A 193 -17.27 10.08 12.34
CA ALA A 193 -16.86 8.90 13.09
C ALA A 193 -16.72 9.15 14.60
N THR A 194 -16.38 10.38 15.05
CA THR A 194 -16.06 10.69 16.48
C THR A 194 -17.06 10.16 17.50
N GLY A 195 -18.36 10.21 17.20
CA GLY A 195 -19.43 9.72 18.09
C GLY A 195 -19.71 8.21 18.02
N ASN A 196 -19.08 7.49 17.09
CA ASN A 196 -19.32 6.07 16.84
C ASN A 196 -18.00 5.28 16.95
N ARG A 197 -17.87 4.50 18.04
CA ARG A 197 -16.69 3.68 18.34
C ARG A 197 -16.24 2.79 17.18
N LYS A 198 -17.19 2.15 16.48
CA LYS A 198 -16.89 1.26 15.34
C LYS A 198 -16.36 2.04 14.15
N ALA A 199 -17.00 3.18 13.83
CA ALA A 199 -16.57 4.04 12.75
C ALA A 199 -15.16 4.62 13.00
N ARG A 200 -14.85 5.04 14.25
CA ARG A 200 -13.49 5.48 14.60
C ARG A 200 -12.48 4.38 14.40
N PHE A 201 -12.76 3.17 14.87
CA PHE A 201 -11.85 2.04 14.75
C PHE A 201 -11.51 1.74 13.28
N ILE A 202 -12.50 1.77 12.39
CA ILE A 202 -12.30 1.62 10.95
C ILE A 202 -11.41 2.75 10.41
N TYR A 203 -11.73 3.99 10.75
CA TYR A 203 -11.01 5.17 10.27
C TYR A 203 -9.54 5.19 10.72
N GLU A 204 -9.28 4.98 12.00
CA GLU A 204 -7.92 4.89 12.54
C GLU A 204 -7.14 3.72 11.92
N SER A 205 -7.79 2.58 11.69
CA SER A 205 -7.16 1.44 11.02
C SER A 205 -6.79 1.75 9.57
N ALA A 206 -7.59 2.54 8.85
CA ALA A 206 -7.25 3.00 7.51
C ALA A 206 -6.00 3.92 7.51
N LEU A 207 -5.81 4.73 8.56
CA LEU A 207 -4.63 5.58 8.72
C LEU A 207 -3.35 4.82 9.09
N LEU A 208 -3.43 3.54 9.43
CA LEU A 208 -2.23 2.71 9.57
C LEU A 208 -1.48 2.58 8.24
N ARG A 209 -2.18 2.59 7.10
CA ARG A 209 -1.56 2.43 5.78
C ARG A 209 -0.54 3.53 5.46
N PRO A 210 -0.90 4.84 5.45
CA PRO A 210 0.08 5.89 5.21
C PRO A 210 1.20 5.91 6.27
N THR A 211 0.88 5.61 7.53
CA THR A 211 1.85 5.60 8.63
C THR A 211 2.88 4.48 8.48
N LEU A 212 2.42 3.25 8.19
CA LEU A 212 3.28 2.07 8.02
C LEU A 212 4.06 2.12 6.70
N PHE A 213 3.50 2.69 5.64
CA PHE A 213 4.26 2.97 4.41
C PHE A 213 5.50 3.82 4.68
N ALA A 214 5.37 4.88 5.48
CA ALA A 214 6.46 5.81 5.76
C ALA A 214 7.50 5.25 6.76
N HIS A 215 7.13 4.27 7.58
CA HIS A 215 7.94 3.80 8.68
C HIS A 215 9.35 3.30 8.27
N PRO A 216 9.53 2.46 7.23
CA PRO A 216 10.87 2.01 6.81
C PRO A 216 11.76 3.17 6.34
N LEU A 217 11.18 4.22 5.76
CA LEU A 217 11.92 5.42 5.31
C LEU A 217 12.36 6.30 6.49
N LEU A 218 11.50 6.46 7.49
CA LEU A 218 11.79 7.23 8.70
C LEU A 218 12.74 6.49 9.65
N SER A 219 12.81 5.16 9.57
CA SER A 219 13.72 4.32 10.37
C SER A 219 15.14 4.22 9.81
N LEU A 220 15.39 4.80 8.63
CA LEU A 220 16.69 4.75 7.99
C LEU A 220 17.76 5.47 8.83
N PRO A 221 18.95 4.86 9.03
CA PRO A 221 20.04 5.52 9.74
C PRO A 221 20.49 6.76 8.96
N ARG A 222 20.89 7.80 9.69
CA ARG A 222 21.46 9.00 9.09
C ARG A 222 22.69 8.63 8.27
N SER A 223 22.72 9.04 7.01
CA SER A 223 23.86 8.83 6.12
C SER A 223 23.95 9.93 5.07
N ASN A 224 25.12 10.10 4.47
CA ASN A 224 25.31 11.09 3.38
C ASN A 224 24.45 10.80 2.14
N ARG A 225 23.87 9.60 2.02
CA ARG A 225 22.99 9.21 0.91
C ARG A 225 21.52 9.51 1.18
N ILE A 226 21.15 9.85 2.40
CA ILE A 226 19.76 10.07 2.81
C ILE A 226 19.72 11.43 3.51
N PRO A 227 19.34 12.50 2.80
CA PRO A 227 19.27 13.82 3.40
C PRO A 227 18.28 13.80 4.58
N LEU A 228 18.73 14.26 5.76
CA LEU A 228 17.89 14.40 6.94
C LEU A 228 16.61 15.21 6.65
N GLU A 229 16.73 16.19 5.76
CA GLU A 229 15.63 17.01 5.27
C GLU A 229 14.46 16.19 4.71
N MET A 230 14.73 15.12 3.95
CA MET A 230 13.66 14.27 3.39
C MET A 230 12.92 13.49 4.49
N GLN A 231 13.63 13.03 5.51
CA GLN A 231 13.02 12.38 6.67
C GLN A 231 12.17 13.36 7.48
N VAL A 232 12.64 14.60 7.65
CA VAL A 232 11.88 15.66 8.33
C VAL A 232 10.61 16.00 7.57
N TYR A 233 10.68 16.18 6.24
CA TYR A 233 9.49 16.46 5.43
C TYR A 233 8.49 15.32 5.44
N LEU A 234 8.96 14.06 5.33
CA LEU A 234 8.06 12.91 5.39
C LEU A 234 7.43 12.76 6.78
N GLY A 235 8.20 12.94 7.85
CA GLY A 235 7.71 12.91 9.23
C GLY A 235 6.62 13.95 9.45
N ARG A 236 6.86 15.19 9.03
CA ARG A 236 5.86 16.26 9.06
C ARG A 236 4.61 15.90 8.24
N ARG A 237 4.77 15.26 7.07
CA ARG A 237 3.61 14.84 6.27
C ARG A 237 2.76 13.80 6.99
N ILE A 238 3.37 12.89 7.74
CA ILE A 238 2.64 11.94 8.59
C ILE A 238 1.91 12.69 9.70
N GLU A 239 2.56 13.65 10.38
CA GLU A 239 1.92 14.49 11.39
C GLU A 239 0.68 15.21 10.84
N GLU A 240 0.78 15.84 9.67
CA GLU A 240 -0.33 16.52 8.98
C GLU A 240 -1.50 15.58 8.69
N ILE A 241 -1.22 14.32 8.32
CA ILE A 241 -2.26 13.31 8.04
C ILE A 241 -3.06 12.97 9.29
N VAL A 242 -2.41 12.91 10.46
CA VAL A 242 -3.04 12.45 11.70
C VAL A 242 -3.45 13.59 12.64
N GLU A 243 -3.13 14.85 12.30
CA GLU A 243 -3.36 16.02 13.14
C GLU A 243 -4.82 16.18 13.54
N HIS A 244 -5.74 15.95 12.59
CA HIS A 244 -7.18 16.11 12.77
C HIS A 244 -7.81 15.13 13.77
N LEU A 245 -7.08 14.08 14.20
CA LEU A 245 -7.56 13.11 15.19
C LEU A 245 -7.64 13.70 16.61
N GLY A 246 -6.81 14.69 16.92
CA GLY A 246 -6.55 15.14 18.29
C GLY A 246 -5.43 14.34 18.97
N ASP A 247 -4.84 14.90 20.03
CA ASP A 247 -3.60 14.37 20.61
C ASP A 247 -3.72 12.93 21.13
N THR A 248 -4.82 12.57 21.77
CA THR A 248 -5.02 11.25 22.39
C THR A 248 -5.06 10.15 21.32
N GLU A 249 -5.95 10.28 20.35
CA GLU A 249 -6.14 9.35 19.24
C GLU A 249 -4.90 9.29 18.35
N ARG A 250 -4.29 10.44 18.05
CA ARG A 250 -3.02 10.52 17.30
C ARG A 250 -1.92 9.72 17.98
N ASN A 251 -1.67 9.97 19.27
CA ASN A 251 -0.58 9.31 20.00
C ASN A 251 -0.80 7.79 20.06
N LYS A 252 -2.05 7.38 20.25
CA LYS A 252 -2.46 5.98 20.26
C LYS A 252 -2.22 5.30 18.91
N LEU A 253 -2.62 5.94 17.81
CA LEU A 253 -2.40 5.45 16.44
C LEU A 253 -0.91 5.28 16.15
N LEU A 254 -0.10 6.30 16.43
CA LEU A 254 1.35 6.26 16.20
C LEU A 254 2.04 5.20 17.06
N GLN A 255 1.61 5.02 18.31
CA GLN A 255 2.12 3.95 19.17
C GLN A 255 1.82 2.57 18.58
N VAL A 256 0.58 2.33 18.14
CA VAL A 256 0.18 1.06 17.50
C VAL A 256 0.98 0.84 16.22
N ALA A 257 1.12 1.85 15.37
CA ALA A 257 1.90 1.75 14.13
C ALA A 257 3.38 1.40 14.41
N ASN A 258 4.00 2.01 15.42
CA ASN A 258 5.38 1.71 15.81
C ASN A 258 5.54 0.27 16.33
N ILE A 259 4.59 -0.22 17.14
CA ILE A 259 4.60 -1.60 17.63
C ILE A 259 4.46 -2.58 16.45
N ILE A 260 3.53 -2.30 15.52
CA ILE A 260 3.34 -3.12 14.33
C ILE A 260 4.63 -3.18 13.53
N ALA A 261 5.16 -2.03 13.13
CA ALA A 261 6.35 -1.94 12.28
C ALA A 261 7.60 -2.60 12.92
N GLY A 262 7.78 -2.44 14.24
CA GLY A 262 8.87 -3.08 14.99
C GLY A 262 8.70 -4.60 15.15
N GLY A 263 7.47 -5.11 15.02
CA GLY A 263 7.17 -6.54 15.18
C GLY A 263 7.10 -7.34 13.88
N LEU A 264 7.11 -6.68 12.70
CA LEU A 264 7.03 -7.38 11.41
C LEU A 264 8.27 -8.25 11.16
N LYS A 265 8.03 -9.49 10.73
CA LYS A 265 9.04 -10.51 10.38
C LYS A 265 8.93 -10.87 8.88
N GLU A 266 9.41 -12.04 8.49
CA GLU A 266 9.44 -12.46 7.07
C GLU A 266 8.10 -13.02 6.55
N ASP A 267 7.22 -13.49 7.44
CA ASP A 267 5.96 -14.14 7.08
C ASP A 267 4.81 -13.14 7.10
N THR A 268 4.35 -12.73 5.92
CA THR A 268 3.29 -11.73 5.75
C THR A 268 1.97 -12.13 6.41
N HIS A 269 1.58 -13.41 6.42
CA HIS A 269 0.32 -13.83 7.08
C HIS A 269 0.43 -13.66 8.59
N ARG A 270 1.54 -14.11 9.19
CA ARG A 270 1.79 -13.92 10.62
C ARG A 270 1.91 -12.43 10.98
N ASN A 271 2.49 -11.64 10.09
CA ASN A 271 2.61 -10.19 10.25
C ASN A 271 1.23 -9.52 10.25
N ILE A 272 0.31 -9.94 9.39
CA ILE A 272 -1.06 -9.43 9.34
C ILE A 272 -1.85 -9.85 10.58
N ASP A 273 -1.73 -11.10 11.02
CA ASP A 273 -2.36 -11.58 12.25
C ASP A 273 -1.87 -10.79 13.47
N PHE A 274 -0.56 -10.61 13.59
CA PHE A 274 0.06 -9.79 14.61
C PHE A 274 -0.43 -8.33 14.55
N ALA A 275 -0.41 -7.73 13.36
CA ALA A 275 -0.83 -6.36 13.17
C ALA A 275 -2.29 -6.14 13.52
N LEU A 276 -3.18 -7.06 13.14
CA LEU A 276 -4.60 -7.00 13.48
C LEU A 276 -4.80 -7.08 15.00
N ALA A 277 -4.07 -7.97 15.68
CA ALA A 277 -4.10 -8.06 17.14
C ALA A 277 -3.66 -6.75 17.80
N GLN A 278 -2.62 -6.07 17.28
CA GLN A 278 -2.21 -4.76 17.78
C GLN A 278 -3.24 -3.66 17.48
N SER A 279 -3.87 -3.69 16.30
CA SER A 279 -4.91 -2.74 15.92
C SER A 279 -6.15 -2.82 16.81
N MET A 280 -6.43 -3.96 17.45
CA MET A 280 -7.52 -4.05 18.44
C MET A 280 -7.36 -3.10 19.62
N ASN A 281 -6.16 -2.56 19.85
CA ASN A 281 -5.95 -1.50 20.84
C ASN A 281 -6.62 -0.19 20.43
N LEU A 282 -6.77 0.10 19.13
CA LEU A 282 -7.48 1.28 18.61
C LEU A 282 -8.97 1.24 18.95
N ALA A 283 -9.56 0.05 18.98
CA ALA A 283 -10.99 -0.18 19.21
C ALA A 283 -11.47 0.10 20.64
#